data_AF-A0A662RFA9-F1
#
_entry.id   AF-A0A662RFA9-F1
#
_cell.length_a   1.000
_cell.length_b   1.000
_cell.length_c   1.000
_cell.angle_alpha   90.00
_cell.angle_beta   90.00
_cell.angle_gamma   90.00
#
_symmetry.space_group_name_H-M   'P 1'
#
loop_
_entity.id
_entity.type
_entity.pdbx_description
1 polymer ?
#
loop_
_entity_poly.entity_id
_entity_poly.type
_entity_poly.pdbx_seq_one_letter_code
_entity_poly.pdbx_strand_id
1 'polypeptide(L)'
;MTKDKKSTIKVQGTAITIISHKEDDFISLTDMVKNFDGGSALIEQWLKNKDTVLFLGVWEQINNPDFNSIEFEGIKNEAGRNSFYLSAKKWLKATNAKGLIASAGRYGGT
;
A
#
# COMPACT_ATOMS: atom_id res chain seq x y z
N MET A 1 23.50 -1.68 6.94
CA MET A 1 22.13 -1.80 6.38
C MET A 1 21.70 -3.25 6.49
N THR A 2 20.79 -3.56 7.41
CA THR A 2 20.26 -4.92 7.57
C THR A 2 19.45 -5.25 6.31
N LYS A 3 19.81 -6.33 5.63
CA LYS A 3 19.18 -6.71 4.36
C LYS A 3 17.78 -7.26 4.65
N ASP A 4 16.76 -6.76 3.96
CA ASP A 4 15.39 -7.25 4.13
C ASP A 4 15.34 -8.76 3.89
N LYS A 5 14.73 -9.50 4.82
CA LYS A 5 14.55 -10.94 4.70
C LYS A 5 13.28 -11.19 3.90
N LYS A 6 13.37 -12.04 2.88
CA LYS A 6 12.22 -12.44 2.05
C LYS A 6 11.85 -13.87 2.34
N SER A 7 10.56 -14.12 2.50
CA SER A 7 9.98 -15.45 2.55
C SER A 7 8.79 -15.54 1.61
N THR A 8 8.30 -16.75 1.36
CA THR A 8 7.16 -16.96 0.46
C THR A 8 6.21 -17.97 1.09
N ILE A 9 4.92 -17.63 1.07
CA ILE A 9 3.85 -18.53 1.47
C ILE A 9 3.04 -18.92 0.23
N LYS A 10 2.42 -20.11 0.24
CA LYS A 10 1.49 -20.53 -0.80
C LYS A 10 0.06 -20.41 -0.28
N VAL A 11 -0.75 -19.59 -0.93
CA VAL A 11 -2.17 -19.39 -0.61
C VAL A 11 -2.97 -19.70 -1.85
N GLN A 12 -3.85 -20.70 -1.77
CA GLN A 12 -4.70 -21.13 -2.90
C GLN A 12 -3.91 -21.34 -4.21
N GLY A 13 -2.75 -22.00 -4.13
CA GLY A 13 -1.88 -22.23 -5.29
C GLY A 13 -1.05 -21.02 -5.75
N THR A 14 -1.26 -19.85 -5.16
CA THR A 14 -0.51 -18.62 -5.46
C THR A 14 0.63 -18.42 -4.48
N ALA A 15 1.85 -18.30 -4.99
CA ALA A 15 3.01 -17.88 -4.19
C ALA A 15 2.91 -16.38 -3.89
N ILE A 16 2.90 -16.02 -2.61
CA ILE A 16 2.84 -14.65 -2.08
C ILE A 16 4.11 -14.37 -1.29
N THR A 17 4.81 -13.30 -1.64
CA THR A 17 6.03 -12.88 -0.94
C THR A 17 5.67 -12.16 0.37
N ILE A 18 6.40 -12.48 1.42
CA ILE A 18 6.45 -11.72 2.68
C ILE A 18 7.84 -11.09 2.80
N ILE A 19 7.88 -9.80 3.07
CA ILE A 19 9.11 -9.04 3.28
C ILE A 19 9.16 -8.61 4.73
N SER A 20 10.16 -9.07 5.47
CA SER A 20 10.46 -8.56 6.80
C SER A 20 11.30 -7.29 6.64
N HIS A 21 10.73 -6.15 7.03
CA HIS A 21 11.38 -4.85 6.96
C HIS A 21 11.35 -4.19 8.34
N LYS A 22 12.54 -4.00 8.93
CA LYS A 22 12.72 -3.56 10.32
C LYS A 22 12.07 -4.54 11.30
N GLU A 23 11.05 -4.10 12.03
CA GLU A 23 10.33 -4.88 13.05
C GLU A 23 8.97 -5.40 12.55
N ASP A 24 8.61 -5.09 11.29
CA ASP A 24 7.31 -5.41 10.71
C ASP A 24 7.45 -6.35 9.51
N ASP A 25 6.42 -7.19 9.30
CA ASP A 25 6.29 -8.07 8.15
C ASP A 25 5.25 -7.55 7.17
N PHE A 26 5.62 -7.46 5.89
CA PHE A 26 4.76 -6.96 4.83
C PHE A 26 4.37 -8.08 3.86
N ILE A 27 3.07 -8.18 3.57
CA ILE A 27 2.55 -9.09 2.54
C ILE A 27 2.49 -8.41 1.18
N SER A 28 2.93 -9.10 0.13
CA SER A 28 2.95 -8.59 -1.24
C SER A 28 1.55 -8.55 -1.86
N LEU A 29 0.95 -7.36 -1.89
CA LEU A 29 -0.34 -7.13 -2.58
C LEU A 29 -0.24 -7.43 -4.08
N THR A 30 0.90 -7.13 -4.71
CA THR A 30 1.13 -7.43 -6.13
C THR A 30 1.07 -8.93 -6.41
N ASP A 31 1.63 -9.76 -5.52
CA ASP A 31 1.53 -11.21 -5.68
C ASP A 31 0.11 -11.73 -5.46
N MET A 32 -0.65 -11.10 -4.56
CA MET A 32 -2.05 -11.46 -4.29
C MET A 32 -2.93 -11.22 -5.52
N VAL A 33 -2.75 -10.09 -6.21
CA VAL A 33 -3.61 -9.71 -7.35
C VAL A 33 -3.13 -10.24 -8.70
N LYS A 34 -1.94 -10.83 -8.80
CA LYS A 34 -1.30 -11.17 -10.09
C LYS A 34 -2.11 -12.10 -11.00
N ASN A 35 -2.97 -12.94 -10.41
CA ASN A 35 -3.80 -13.92 -11.13
C ASN A 35 -5.26 -13.44 -11.29
N PHE A 36 -5.59 -12.25 -10.79
CA PHE A 36 -6.92 -11.65 -10.94
C PHE A 36 -6.97 -10.82 -12.21
N ASP A 37 -8.14 -10.75 -12.82
CA ASP A 37 -8.38 -9.81 -13.92
C ASP A 37 -8.21 -8.37 -13.41
N GLY A 38 -7.44 -7.56 -14.15
CA GLY A 38 -7.00 -6.22 -13.73
C GLY A 38 -5.68 -6.14 -12.97
N GLY A 39 -5.14 -7.25 -12.44
CA GLY A 39 -3.79 -7.31 -11.86
C GLY A 39 -3.48 -6.18 -10.87
N SER A 40 -2.37 -5.47 -11.08
CA SER A 40 -1.95 -4.36 -10.20
C SER A 40 -2.90 -3.15 -10.20
N ALA A 41 -3.74 -2.98 -11.23
CA ALA A 41 -4.71 -1.89 -11.27
C ALA A 41 -5.77 -2.03 -10.15
N LEU A 42 -6.01 -3.25 -9.65
CA LEU A 42 -6.89 -3.48 -8.51
C LEU A 42 -6.40 -2.76 -7.23
N ILE A 43 -5.08 -2.68 -7.04
CA ILE A 43 -4.48 -1.99 -5.88
C ILE A 43 -4.76 -0.48 -5.97
N GLU A 44 -4.69 0.09 -7.17
CA GLU A 44 -5.03 1.51 -7.40
C GLU A 44 -6.52 1.78 -7.18
N GLN A 45 -7.39 0.84 -7.59
CA GLN A 45 -8.81 0.91 -7.31
C GLN A 45 -9.11 0.84 -5.80
N TRP A 46 -8.39 0.00 -5.04
CA TRP A 46 -8.51 -0.03 -3.58
C TRP A 46 -8.12 1.31 -2.95
N LEU A 47 -7.04 1.94 -3.41
CA LEU A 47 -6.62 3.25 -2.90
C LEU A 47 -7.52 4.42 -3.35
N LYS A 48 -8.36 4.23 -4.36
CA LYS A 48 -9.42 5.18 -4.71
C LYS A 48 -10.63 5.09 -3.77
N ASN A 49 -10.87 3.90 -3.21
CA ASN A 49 -12.01 3.63 -2.34
C ASN A 49 -11.85 4.37 -1.01
N LYS A 50 -12.89 5.12 -0.61
CA LYS A 50 -12.88 5.95 0.60
C LYS A 50 -12.73 5.13 1.87
N ASP A 51 -13.38 3.97 1.96
CA ASP A 51 -13.31 3.12 3.15
C ASP A 51 -11.92 2.52 3.33
N THR A 52 -11.26 2.12 2.24
CA THR A 52 -9.86 1.68 2.27
C THR A 52 -8.95 2.81 2.76
N VAL A 53 -9.10 4.03 2.22
CA VAL A 53 -8.30 5.19 2.62
C VAL A 53 -8.51 5.54 4.10
N LEU A 54 -9.76 5.47 4.58
CA LEU A 54 -10.08 5.68 5.99
C LEU A 54 -9.44 4.61 6.89
N PHE A 55 -9.55 3.35 6.50
CA PHE A 55 -8.96 2.24 7.24
C PHE A 55 -7.44 2.40 7.37
N LEU A 56 -6.76 2.69 6.26
CA LEU A 56 -5.32 2.96 6.27
C LEU A 56 -4.98 4.17 7.15
N GLY A 57 -5.74 5.25 7.05
CA GLY A 57 -5.54 6.44 7.87
C GLY A 57 -5.67 6.17 9.37
N VAL A 58 -6.69 5.42 9.80
CA VAL A 58 -6.86 5.04 11.21
C VAL A 58 -5.71 4.17 11.69
N TRP A 59 -5.29 3.19 10.88
CA TRP A 59 -4.14 2.36 11.22
C TRP A 59 -2.86 3.19 11.40
N GLU A 60 -2.61 4.14 10.50
CA GLU A 60 -1.44 5.02 10.59
C GLU A 60 -1.50 5.94 11.82
N GLN A 61 -2.66 6.53 12.13
CA GLN A 61 -2.81 7.38 13.32
C GLN A 61 -2.50 6.64 14.63
N ILE A 62 -2.78 5.34 14.69
CA ILE A 62 -2.52 4.52 15.88
C ILE A 62 -1.05 4.10 15.94
N ASN A 63 -0.46 3.73 14.80
CA ASN A 63 0.82 3.03 14.76
C ASN A 63 2.00 3.91 14.35
N ASN A 64 1.77 5.09 13.78
CA ASN A 64 2.78 5.94 13.16
C ASN A 64 2.76 7.37 13.75
N PRO A 65 3.65 7.66 14.73
CA PRO A 65 3.76 8.99 15.33
C PRO A 65 4.10 10.12 14.32
N ASP A 66 4.76 9.79 13.21
CA ASP A 66 5.20 10.74 12.19
C ASP A 66 4.13 10.95 11.07
N PHE A 67 2.93 10.39 11.25
CA PHE A 67 1.86 10.46 10.26
C PHE A 67 1.35 11.89 10.06
N ASN A 68 1.39 12.36 8.82
CA ASN A 68 0.92 13.68 8.45
C ASN A 68 -0.62 13.68 8.31
N SER A 69 -1.28 13.95 9.44
CA SER A 69 -2.75 13.98 9.54
C SER A 69 -3.40 15.09 8.71
N ILE A 70 -2.69 16.19 8.44
CA ILE A 70 -3.21 17.32 7.66
C ILE A 70 -3.37 16.91 6.18
N GLU A 71 -2.32 16.34 5.59
CA GLU A 71 -2.38 15.84 4.21
C GLU A 71 -3.38 14.69 4.07
N PHE A 72 -3.46 13.82 5.09
CA PHE A 72 -4.47 12.77 5.14
C PHE A 72 -5.90 13.33 5.07
N GLU A 73 -6.20 14.41 5.80
CA GLU A 73 -7.54 15.01 5.78
C GLU A 73 -7.93 15.52 4.38
N GLY A 74 -6.99 16.14 3.67
CA GLY A 74 -7.17 16.53 2.26
C GLY A 74 -7.45 15.32 1.36
N ILE A 75 -6.66 14.25 1.48
CA ILE A 75 -6.85 13.00 0.73
C ILE A 75 -8.20 12.36 1.05
N LYS A 76 -8.58 12.28 2.32
CA LYS A 76 -9.85 11.73 2.81
C LYS A 76 -11.07 12.45 2.24
N ASN A 77 -10.97 13.78 2.05
CA ASN A 77 -12.06 14.60 1.52
C ASN A 77 -12.26 14.42 0.00
N GLU A 78 -11.19 14.08 -0.73
CA GLU A 78 -11.24 13.80 -2.16
C GLU A 78 -11.54 12.32 -2.48
N ALA A 79 -11.22 11.41 -1.55
CA ALA A 79 -11.43 9.98 -1.74
C ALA A 79 -12.89 9.61 -2.03
N GLY A 80 -13.09 8.64 -2.93
CA GLY A 80 -14.41 8.22 -3.41
C GLY A 80 -15.01 9.06 -4.53
N ARG A 81 -14.44 10.21 -4.90
CA ARG A 81 -14.87 10.95 -6.10
C ARG A 81 -14.48 10.20 -7.37
N ASN A 82 -15.28 10.34 -8.43
CA ASN A 82 -15.00 9.67 -9.70
C ASN A 82 -13.66 10.10 -10.32
N SER A 83 -13.28 11.37 -10.14
CA SER A 83 -12.01 11.95 -10.61
C SER A 83 -10.81 11.67 -9.68
N PHE A 84 -11.04 11.08 -8.51
CA PHE A 84 -9.98 10.86 -7.54
C PHE A 84 -9.04 9.73 -7.97
N TYR A 85 -7.74 10.00 -7.82
CA TYR A 85 -6.68 9.03 -8.05
C TYR A 85 -5.60 9.16 -6.99
N LEU A 86 -5.20 8.03 -6.41
CA LEU A 86 -4.16 7.93 -5.41
C LEU A 86 -3.33 6.67 -5.64
N SER A 87 -2.04 6.85 -5.94
CA SER A 87 -1.08 5.75 -5.99
C SER A 87 -0.47 5.51 -4.60
N ALA A 88 0.00 4.29 -4.35
CA ALA A 88 0.67 3.95 -3.09
C ALA A 88 1.89 4.86 -2.82
N LYS A 89 2.67 5.20 -3.87
CA LYS A 89 3.79 6.15 -3.74
C LYS A 89 3.33 7.55 -3.33
N LYS A 90 2.23 8.05 -3.91
CA LYS A 90 1.69 9.37 -3.57
C LYS A 90 1.17 9.38 -2.13
N TRP A 91 0.48 8.32 -1.71
CA TRP A 91 0.05 8.13 -0.32
C TRP A 91 1.23 8.24 0.64
N LEU A 92 2.26 7.40 0.45
CA LEU A 92 3.46 7.38 1.29
C LEU A 92 4.14 8.75 1.39
N LYS A 93 4.31 9.43 0.25
CA LYS A 93 4.98 10.73 0.19
C LYS A 93 4.17 11.84 0.87
N ALA A 94 2.85 11.84 0.72
CA ALA A 94 2.00 12.89 1.27
C ALA A 94 1.79 12.72 2.79
N THR A 95 1.59 11.48 3.23
CA THR A 95 1.15 11.20 4.61
C THR A 95 2.26 10.71 5.54
N ASN A 96 3.47 10.47 5.02
CA ASN A 96 4.54 9.76 5.74
C ASN A 96 4.10 8.38 6.26
N ALA A 97 3.14 7.75 5.58
CA ALA A 97 2.65 6.42 5.94
C ALA A 97 3.78 5.38 5.98
N LYS A 98 3.65 4.41 6.89
CA LYS A 98 4.61 3.29 7.03
C LYS A 98 3.97 1.91 6.88
N GLY A 99 2.63 1.82 6.91
CA GLY A 99 1.87 0.57 6.77
C GLY A 99 1.81 0.05 5.34
N LEU A 100 2.26 0.84 4.37
CA LEU A 100 2.44 0.43 2.99
C LEU A 100 3.90 0.65 2.58
N ILE A 101 4.40 -0.18 1.67
CA ILE A 101 5.71 0.03 1.03
C ILE A 101 5.51 -0.07 -0.48
N ALA A 102 6.00 0.92 -1.22
CA ALA A 102 5.99 0.93 -2.67
C ALA A 102 7.41 0.80 -3.21
N SER A 103 7.79 -0.40 -3.63
CA SER A 103 9.05 -0.64 -4.35
C SER A 103 8.83 -0.55 -5.86
N ALA A 104 9.76 0.08 -6.58
CA ALA A 104 9.77 -0.03 -8.04
C ALA A 104 9.99 -1.50 -8.46
N GLY A 105 9.20 -1.98 -9.41
CA GLY A 105 9.43 -3.28 -10.03
C GLY A 105 10.72 -3.31 -10.84
N ARG A 106 11.11 -4.51 -11.30
CA ARG A 106 12.36 -4.77 -12.06
C ARG A 106 12.53 -3.88 -13.32
N TYR A 107 11.44 -3.35 -13.85
CA TYR A 107 11.43 -2.49 -15.04
C TYR A 107 11.15 -1.02 -14.75
N GLY A 108 11.20 -0.58 -13.49
CA GLY A 108 11.13 0.84 -13.12
C GLY A 108 9.95 1.55 -13.77
N GLY A 109 8.75 1.38 -13.21
CA GLY A 109 7.53 2.00 -13.75
C GLY A 109 7.76 3.45 -14.16
N THR A 110 7.32 3.77 -15.37
CA THR A 110 7.41 5.07 -16.06
C THR A 110 7.05 6.25 -15.15
#